data_AF-K0XHI3-F1
#
_entry.id   AF-K0XHI3-F1
#
_cell.length_a   1.000
_cell.length_b   1.000
_cell.length_c   1.000
_cell.angle_alpha   90.00
_cell.angle_beta   90.00
_cell.angle_gamma   90.00
#
_symmetry.space_group_name_H-M   'P 1'
#
loop_
_entity.id
_entity.type
_entity.pdbx_description
1 polymer ?
#
loop_
_entity_poly.entity_id
_entity_poly.type
_entity_poly.pdbx_seq_one_letter_code
_entity_poly.pdbx_strand_id
1 'polypeptide(L)'
;MSTRNRTQLSEIMSLAWQFVKRNGYTMSEALKTAWANMKLKVQMKHRIVRFYFRKIDGTIREAYGTLKESILPPTQGTGRKANETLQTYYDTERQEYRSFKRANLVEVCS
;
A
#
# COMPACT_ATOMS: atom_id res chain seq x y z
N MET A 1 10.79 -1.15 -26.53
CA MET A 1 10.13 -1.71 -25.32
C MET A 1 10.23 -0.73 -24.18
N SER A 2 9.08 -0.33 -23.61
CA SER A 2 8.89 0.82 -22.73
C SER A 2 9.60 0.71 -21.37
N THR A 3 10.45 1.67 -21.05
CA THR A 3 11.20 1.80 -19.79
C THR A 3 10.32 1.76 -18.54
N ARG A 4 9.05 2.16 -18.65
CA ARG A 4 8.04 2.16 -17.58
C ARG A 4 7.72 0.76 -17.03
N ASN A 5 7.70 -0.25 -17.89
CA ASN A 5 7.39 -1.62 -17.45
C ASN A 5 8.57 -2.23 -16.67
N ARG A 6 9.81 -1.85 -17.03
CA ARG A 6 11.03 -2.32 -16.37
C ARG A 6 11.17 -1.75 -14.96
N THR A 7 10.82 -0.47 -14.76
CA THR A 7 10.85 0.16 -13.43
C THR A 7 9.78 -0.42 -12.52
N GLN A 8 8.56 -0.64 -13.02
CA GLN A 8 7.47 -1.22 -12.23
C GLN A 8 7.79 -2.64 -11.73
N LEU A 9 8.33 -3.50 -12.60
CA LEU A 9 8.73 -4.86 -12.20
C LEU A 9 9.86 -4.83 -11.17
N SER A 10 10.84 -3.93 -11.34
CA SER A 10 11.92 -3.75 -10.37
C SER A 10 11.41 -3.33 -8.98
N GLU A 11 10.44 -2.42 -8.92
CA GLU A 11 9.80 -1.98 -7.67
C GLU A 11 9.06 -3.13 -6.98
N ILE A 12 8.29 -3.92 -7.75
CA ILE A 12 7.54 -5.06 -7.22
C ILE A 12 8.48 -6.13 -6.68
N MET A 13 9.55 -6.46 -7.41
CA MET A 13 10.55 -7.43 -6.97
C MET A 13 11.28 -6.95 -5.72
N SER A 14 11.64 -5.66 -5.66
CA SER A 14 12.27 -5.06 -4.48
C SER A 14 11.34 -5.14 -3.26
N LEU A 15 10.05 -4.85 -3.43
CA LEU A 15 9.06 -4.93 -2.36
C LEU A 15 8.82 -6.37 -1.90
N ALA A 16 8.72 -7.32 -2.84
CA ALA A 16 8.60 -8.74 -2.51
C ALA A 16 9.83 -9.23 -1.72
N TRP A 17 11.03 -8.87 -2.15
CA TRP A 17 12.25 -9.23 -1.42
C TRP A 17 12.29 -8.67 0.00
N GLN A 18 11.77 -7.47 0.23
CA GLN A 18 11.63 -6.92 1.57
C GLN A 18 10.71 -7.78 2.45
N PHE A 19 9.60 -8.30 1.90
CA PHE A 19 8.68 -9.18 2.62
C PHE A 19 9.33 -10.54 2.94
N VAL A 20 10.10 -11.11 2.01
CA VAL A 20 10.85 -12.35 2.27
C VAL A 20 11.83 -12.12 3.44
N LYS A 21 12.65 -11.07 3.38
CA LYS A 21 13.71 -10.81 4.36
C LYS A 21 13.20 -10.42 5.74
N ARG A 22 12.10 -9.65 5.83
CA ARG A 22 11.63 -9.05 7.10
C ARG A 22 10.42 -9.74 7.71
N ASN A 23 9.57 -10.35 6.88
CA ASN A 23 8.29 -10.92 7.30
C ASN A 23 8.25 -12.45 7.20
N GLY A 24 9.30 -13.08 6.66
CA GLY A 24 9.37 -14.54 6.54
C GLY A 24 8.47 -15.13 5.45
N TYR A 25 8.08 -14.32 4.46
CA TYR A 25 7.20 -14.77 3.39
C TYR A 25 7.94 -15.69 2.43
N THR A 26 7.26 -16.68 1.87
CA THR A 26 7.76 -17.35 0.67
C THR A 26 7.79 -16.35 -0.49
N MET A 27 8.66 -16.58 -1.48
CA MET A 27 8.74 -15.69 -2.65
C MET A 27 7.38 -15.56 -3.37
N SER A 28 6.60 -16.64 -3.46
CA SER A 28 5.28 -16.65 -4.09
C SER A 28 4.27 -15.75 -3.35
N GLU A 29 4.20 -15.86 -2.03
CA GLU A 29 3.34 -15.02 -1.19
C GLU A 29 3.77 -13.55 -1.22
N ALA A 30 5.07 -13.31 -1.16
CA ALA A 30 5.66 -11.98 -1.25
C ALA A 30 5.30 -11.30 -2.58
N LEU A 31 5.39 -12.03 -3.70
CA LEU A 31 5.02 -11.51 -5.01
C LEU A 31 3.53 -11.20 -5.11
N LYS A 32 2.65 -12.10 -4.66
CA LYS A 32 1.20 -11.85 -4.65
C LYS A 32 0.86 -10.58 -3.85
N THR A 33 1.45 -10.44 -2.67
CA THR A 33 1.24 -9.29 -1.79
C THR A 33 1.81 -8.01 -2.38
N ALA A 34 2.99 -8.05 -3.01
CA ALA A 34 3.61 -6.90 -3.65
C ALA A 34 2.78 -6.40 -4.85
N TRP A 35 2.26 -7.32 -5.67
CA TRP A 35 1.34 -6.98 -6.76
C TRP A 35 0.04 -6.36 -6.26
N ALA A 36 -0.55 -6.90 -5.18
CA ALA A 36 -1.74 -6.33 -4.55
C ALA A 36 -1.49 -4.90 -4.04
N ASN A 37 -0.35 -4.65 -3.39
CA ASN A 37 0.03 -3.31 -2.96
C ASN A 37 0.18 -2.33 -4.13
N MET A 38 0.80 -2.77 -5.23
CA MET A 38 0.96 -1.94 -6.42
C MET A 38 -0.42 -1.59 -7.02
N LYS A 39 -1.31 -2.57 -7.18
CA LYS A 39 -2.68 -2.36 -7.67
C LYS A 39 -3.43 -1.37 -6.78
N LEU A 40 -3.38 -1.56 -5.46
CA LEU A 40 -4.01 -0.67 -4.50
C LEU A 40 -3.51 0.77 -4.65
N LYS A 41 -2.19 0.97 -4.71
CA LYS A 41 -1.58 2.29 -4.88
C LYS A 41 -2.02 2.98 -6.17
N VAL A 42 -2.09 2.25 -7.28
CA VAL A 42 -2.57 2.79 -8.55
C VAL A 42 -4.05 3.16 -8.46
N GLN A 43 -4.89 2.28 -7.93
CA GLN A 43 -6.32 2.55 -7.82
C GLN A 43 -6.62 3.73 -6.87
N MET A 44 -5.94 3.83 -5.73
CA MET A 44 -6.14 4.91 -4.76
C MET A 44 -5.84 6.30 -5.33
N LYS A 45 -4.96 6.42 -6.33
CA LYS A 45 -4.69 7.70 -7.00
C LYS A 45 -5.87 8.21 -7.81
N HIS A 46 -6.72 7.31 -8.30
CA HIS A 46 -7.83 7.64 -9.19
C HIS A 46 -9.19 7.67 -8.47
N ARG A 47 -9.37 6.81 -7.45
CA ARG A 47 -10.64 6.64 -6.74
C ARG A 47 -10.45 6.31 -5.26
N ILE A 48 -11.55 6.29 -4.52
CA ILE A 48 -11.60 5.72 -3.18
C ILE A 48 -11.66 4.20 -3.34
N VAL A 49 -10.81 3.48 -2.63
CA VAL A 49 -10.70 2.02 -2.72
C VAL A 49 -10.98 1.42 -1.36
N ARG A 50 -11.82 0.39 -1.34
CA ARG A 50 -12.09 -0.42 -0.17
C ARG A 50 -11.07 -1.56 -0.10
N PHE A 51 -10.39 -1.71 1.02
CA PHE A 51 -9.40 -2.77 1.19
C PHE A 51 -9.35 -3.24 2.63
N TYR A 52 -8.79 -4.43 2.80
CA TYR A 52 -8.65 -5.09 4.08
C TYR A 52 -7.17 -5.30 4.41
N PHE A 53 -6.81 -5.03 5.66
CA PHE A 53 -5.47 -5.32 6.16
C PHE A 53 -5.51 -5.93 7.56
N ARG A 54 -4.51 -6.76 7.86
CA ARG A 54 -4.36 -7.38 9.17
C ARG A 54 -3.62 -6.45 10.14
N LYS A 55 -4.17 -6.27 11.33
CA LYS A 55 -3.51 -5.54 12.41
C LYS A 55 -2.52 -6.42 13.18
N ILE A 56 -1.76 -5.80 14.08
CA ILE A 56 -0.84 -6.48 14.99
C ILE A 56 -1.59 -7.40 15.97
N ASP A 57 -2.80 -7.00 16.37
CA ASP A 57 -3.71 -7.80 17.21
C ASP A 57 -4.32 -9.01 16.47
N GLY A 58 -4.00 -9.21 15.19
CA GLY A 58 -4.51 -10.31 14.36
C GLY A 58 -5.86 -10.03 13.70
N THR A 59 -6.57 -8.97 14.09
CA THR A 59 -7.87 -8.62 13.51
C THR A 59 -7.72 -8.08 12.09
N ILE A 60 -8.73 -8.32 11.25
CA ILE A 60 -8.81 -7.72 9.92
C ILE A 60 -9.58 -6.41 10.03
N ARG A 61 -9.00 -5.33 9.51
CA ARG A 61 -9.65 -4.03 9.44
C ARG A 61 -10.01 -3.71 8.01
N GLU A 62 -11.26 -3.31 7.82
CA GLU A 62 -11.73 -2.64 6.60
C GLU A 62 -11.30 -1.16 6.61
N ALA A 63 -10.88 -0.66 5.46
CA ALA A 63 -10.57 0.74 5.26
C ALA A 63 -10.97 1.22 3.86
N TYR A 64 -11.38 2.48 3.79
CA TYR A 64 -11.72 3.18 2.55
C TYR A 64 -10.70 4.28 2.31
N GLY A 65 -9.66 3.95 1.55
CA GLY A 65 -8.53 4.84 1.35
C GLY A 65 -8.50 5.51 -0.01
N THR A 66 -7.96 6.73 -0.05
CA THR A 66 -7.63 7.42 -1.29
C THR A 66 -6.29 8.14 -1.22
N LEU A 67 -5.69 8.35 -2.39
CA LEU A 67 -4.51 9.18 -2.65
C LEU A 67 -4.82 10.19 -3.77
N LYS A 68 -6.10 10.44 -4.06
CA LYS A 68 -6.52 11.36 -5.11
C LYS A 68 -6.35 12.80 -4.63
N GLU A 69 -5.46 13.54 -5.29
CA GLU A 69 -5.07 14.91 -4.93
C GLU A 69 -6.27 15.86 -4.74
N SER A 70 -7.36 15.68 -5.48
CA SER A 70 -8.56 16.51 -5.37
C SER A 70 -9.36 16.34 -4.07
N ILE A 71 -9.14 15.25 -3.32
CA ILE A 71 -9.86 14.91 -2.07
C ILE A 71 -8.92 15.03 -0.86
N LEU A 72 -7.61 15.03 -1.08
CA LEU A 72 -6.63 15.07 -0.01
C LEU A 72 -6.62 16.45 0.67
N PRO A 73 -6.68 16.52 2.01
CA PRO A 73 -6.50 17.77 2.72
C PRO A 73 -5.07 18.30 2.53
N PRO A 74 -4.85 19.63 2.62
CA PRO A 74 -3.53 20.22 2.49
C PRO A 74 -2.62 19.68 3.60
N THR A 75 -1.60 18.91 3.21
CA THR A 75 -0.63 18.35 4.16
C THR A 75 0.56 19.29 4.28
N GLN A 76 0.87 19.74 5.50
CA GLN A 76 2.16 20.36 5.76
C GLN A 76 3.22 19.26 5.73
N GLY A 77 4.15 19.34 4.77
CA GLY A 77 5.20 18.33 4.60
C GLY A 77 5.96 18.12 5.91
N THR A 78 5.92 16.91 6.46
CA THR A 78 6.43 16.64 7.80
C THR A 78 7.97 16.59 7.89
N GLY A 79 8.70 16.89 6.82
CA GLY A 79 10.18 16.82 6.73
C GLY A 79 10.79 15.42 6.91
N ARG A 80 9.98 14.43 7.33
CA ARG A 80 10.39 13.05 7.61
C ARG A 80 10.33 12.19 6.34
N LYS A 81 11.40 11.44 6.09
CA LYS A 81 11.45 10.44 5.02
C LYS A 81 10.33 9.42 5.20
N ALA A 82 9.52 9.22 4.16
CA ALA A 82 8.45 8.24 4.18
C ALA A 82 9.01 6.83 4.45
N ASN A 83 8.41 6.12 5.41
CA ASN A 83 8.83 4.76 5.72
C ASN A 83 8.43 3.82 4.58
N GLU A 84 9.42 3.19 3.94
CA GLU A 84 9.23 2.31 2.78
C GLU A 84 8.37 1.07 3.08
N THR A 85 8.28 0.65 4.35
CA THR A 85 7.47 -0.50 4.77
C THR A 85 6.00 -0.16 5.00
N LEU A 86 5.68 1.13 5.15
CA LEU A 86 4.34 1.61 5.41
C LEU A 86 3.69 2.12 4.12
N GLN A 87 2.39 1.86 4.01
CA GLN A 87 1.53 2.48 3.02
C GLN A 87 0.65 3.50 3.75
N THR A 88 0.91 4.77 3.49
CA THR A 88 0.06 5.87 3.95
C THR A 88 -1.09 6.04 2.98
N TYR A 89 -2.28 6.32 3.52
CA TYR A 89 -3.49 6.62 2.77
C TYR A 89 -4.34 7.61 3.56
N TYR A 90 -5.22 8.34 2.87
CA TYR A 90 -6.24 9.13 3.54
C TYR A 90 -7.50 8.28 3.71
N ASP A 91 -7.91 8.07 4.96
CA ASP A 91 -9.11 7.31 5.30
C ASP A 91 -10.33 8.23 5.17
N THR A 92 -11.21 7.95 4.22
CA THR A 92 -12.37 8.80 3.93
C THR A 92 -13.49 8.67 4.96
N GLU A 93 -13.57 7.55 5.69
CA GLU A 93 -14.56 7.37 6.76
C GLU A 93 -14.12 8.08 8.04
N ARG A 94 -12.81 8.06 8.31
CA ARG A 94 -12.22 8.66 9.52
C ARG A 94 -11.74 10.09 9.30
N GLN A 95 -11.69 10.54 8.06
CA GLN A 95 -11.22 11.85 7.63
C GLN A 95 -9.81 12.17 8.16
N GLU A 96 -8.94 11.17 8.23
CA GLU A 96 -7.59 11.31 8.75
C GLU A 96 -6.58 10.49 7.95
N TYR A 97 -5.31 10.91 7.98
CA TYR A 97 -4.23 10.13 7.39
C TYR A 97 -3.91 8.92 8.27
N ARG A 98 -3.97 7.74 7.66
CA ARG A 98 -3.62 6.48 8.30
C ARG A 98 -2.52 5.78 7.54
N SER A 99 -1.90 4.81 8.20
CA SER A 99 -0.92 3.95 7.57
C SER A 99 -1.05 2.52 8.04
N PHE A 100 -0.66 1.60 7.17
CA PHE A 100 -0.56 0.18 7.49
C PHE A 100 0.75 -0.40 6.93
N LYS A 101 1.20 -1.52 7.49
CA LYS A 101 2.35 -2.26 6.95
C LYS A 101 1.97 -2.87 5.61
N ARG A 102 2.73 -2.61 4.55
CA ARG A 102 2.46 -3.15 3.20
C ARG A 102 2.34 -4.68 3.18
N ALA A 103 3.11 -5.37 4.02
CA ALA A 103 3.04 -6.82 4.18
C ALA A 103 1.69 -7.30 4.71
N ASN A 104 0.96 -6.46 5.45
CA ASN A 104 -0.29 -6.85 6.10
C ASN A 104 -1.53 -6.68 5.20
N LEU A 105 -1.34 -6.33 3.93
CA LEU A 105 -2.45 -6.23 2.98
C LEU A 105 -3.06 -7.61 2.78
N VAL A 106 -4.37 -7.73 3.02
CA VAL A 106 -5.11 -8.98 2.86
C VAL A 106 -5.78 -9.01 1.50
N GLU A 107 -6.60 -7.99 1.22
CA GLU A 107 -7.43 -7.97 0.04
C GLU A 107 -7.71 -6.54 -0.41
N VAL A 108 -7.85 -6.36 -1.73
CA VAL A 108 -8.22 -5.08 -2.35
C VAL A 108 -9.54 -5.32 -3.07
N CYS A 109 -10.62 -4.71 -2.58
CA CYS A 109 -11.92 -4.79 -3.20
C CYS A 109 -12.01 -3.72 -4.29
N SER A 110 -11.92 -4.18 -5.54
CA SER A 110 -11.92 -3.35 -6.74
C SER A 110 -13.30 -2.94 -7.19
#